data_AF-A0A1H0JWR1-F1
#
_entry.id   AF-A0A1H0JWR1-F1
#
_cell.length_a   1.000
_cell.length_b   1.000
_cell.length_c   1.000
_cell.angle_alpha   90.00
_cell.angle_beta   90.00
_cell.angle_gamma   90.00
#
_symmetry.space_group_name_H-M   'P 1'
#
loop_
_entity.id
_entity.type
_entity.pdbx_description
1 polymer ?
#
loop_
_entity_poly.entity_id
_entity_poly.type
_entity_poly.pdbx_seq_one_letter_code
_entity_poly.pdbx_strand_id
1 'polypeptide(L)'
;MNRQVAEVCQAVLDNPSMVPPRAAEAAARLMNSFGDRDFGRIRHRDFDRYLEVATAGPRSQSWTFGSPSEVACYDIYILGTFALWKGQPAFFAQVEDWLRPHMHKIASRPS
;
A
#
# COMPACT_ATOMS: atom_id res chain seq x y z
N MET A 1 -17.34 0.84 -14.42
CA MET A 1 -16.73 0.01 -13.37
C MET A 1 -15.90 0.95 -12.52
N ASN A 2 -16.30 1.17 -11.27
CA ASN A 2 -15.65 2.17 -10.42
C ASN A 2 -14.29 1.60 -9.95
N ARG A 3 -13.21 2.37 -10.16
CA ARG A 3 -11.81 1.91 -10.02
C ARG A 3 -11.10 2.63 -8.87
N GLN A 4 -11.88 3.14 -7.94
CA GLN A 4 -11.39 3.95 -6.83
C GLN A 4 -10.80 3.06 -5.73
N VAL A 5 -9.73 3.56 -5.11
CA VAL A 5 -9.07 2.88 -3.99
C VAL A 5 -10.00 2.80 -2.78
N ALA A 6 -10.83 3.82 -2.53
CA ALA A 6 -11.75 3.84 -1.40
C ALA A 6 -12.70 2.63 -1.39
N GLU A 7 -13.26 2.22 -2.53
CA GLU A 7 -14.23 1.12 -2.57
C GLU A 7 -13.65 -0.22 -2.09
N VAL A 8 -12.43 -0.53 -2.52
CA VAL A 8 -11.81 -1.81 -2.18
C VAL A 8 -11.25 -1.78 -0.76
N CYS A 9 -10.74 -0.63 -0.32
CA CYS A 9 -10.29 -0.46 1.07
C CYS A 9 -11.48 -0.53 2.02
N GLN A 10 -12.60 0.11 1.70
CA GLN A 10 -13.82 0.04 2.52
C GLN A 10 -14.33 -1.40 2.60
N ALA A 11 -14.37 -2.15 1.49
CA ALA A 11 -14.78 -3.55 1.51
C ALA A 11 -13.90 -4.42 2.43
N VAL A 12 -12.60 -4.14 2.50
CA VAL A 12 -11.65 -4.80 3.41
C VAL A 12 -11.90 -4.39 4.86
N LEU A 13 -12.14 -3.10 5.11
CA LEU A 13 -12.39 -2.57 6.46
C LEU A 13 -13.75 -3.00 7.02
N ASP A 14 -14.75 -3.20 6.17
CA ASP A 14 -16.06 -3.74 6.55
C ASP A 14 -15.99 -5.24 6.88
N ASN A 15 -14.97 -5.95 6.38
CA ASN A 15 -14.80 -7.40 6.56
C ASN A 15 -13.36 -7.76 7.00
N PRO A 16 -12.88 -7.24 8.13
CA PRO A 16 -11.48 -7.36 8.52
C PRO A 16 -11.06 -8.81 8.82
N SER A 17 -12.00 -9.71 9.12
CA SER A 17 -11.74 -11.13 9.32
C SER A 17 -11.37 -11.89 8.05
N MET A 18 -11.63 -11.31 6.86
CA MET A 18 -11.31 -11.93 5.57
C MET A 18 -9.87 -11.69 5.12
N VAL A 19 -9.14 -10.80 5.79
CA VAL A 19 -7.77 -10.45 5.45
C VAL A 19 -6.86 -10.55 6.67
N PRO A 20 -5.53 -10.72 6.48
CA PRO A 20 -4.59 -10.58 7.57
C PRO A 20 -4.71 -9.19 8.21
N PRO A 21 -4.50 -9.04 9.54
CA PRO A 21 -4.57 -7.75 10.23
C PRO A 21 -3.74 -6.65 9.56
N ARG A 22 -2.55 -7.01 9.05
CA ARG A 22 -1.67 -6.07 8.32
C ARG A 22 -2.29 -5.51 7.04
N ALA A 23 -3.11 -6.29 6.34
CA ALA A 23 -3.79 -5.83 5.14
C ALA A 23 -4.96 -4.90 5.47
N ALA A 24 -5.65 -5.11 6.61
CA ALA A 24 -6.66 -4.18 7.11
C ALA A 24 -6.03 -2.85 7.56
N GLU A 25 -4.90 -2.90 8.27
CA GLU A 25 -4.12 -1.70 8.62
C GLU A 25 -3.63 -0.95 7.38
N ALA A 26 -3.12 -1.67 6.37
CA ALA A 26 -2.72 -1.09 5.10
C ALA A 26 -3.92 -0.43 4.40
N ALA A 27 -5.07 -1.11 4.35
CA ALA A 27 -6.29 -0.56 3.76
C ALA A 27 -6.71 0.77 4.41
N ALA A 28 -6.62 0.89 5.73
CA ALA A 28 -6.92 2.15 6.42
C ALA A 28 -5.97 3.29 6.00
N ARG A 29 -4.65 3.02 5.93
CA ARG A 29 -3.66 4.04 5.52
C ARG A 29 -3.77 4.42 4.04
N LEU A 30 -4.01 3.42 3.18
CA LEU A 30 -4.22 3.61 1.75
C LEU A 30 -5.52 4.36 1.47
N MET A 31 -6.60 4.09 2.21
CA MET A 31 -7.85 4.83 2.09
C MET A 31 -7.65 6.32 2.38
N ASN A 32 -6.90 6.66 3.43
CA ASN A 32 -6.58 8.06 3.75
C ASN A 32 -5.68 8.73 2.71
N SER A 33 -4.79 7.98 2.05
CA SER A 33 -3.77 8.54 1.17
C SER A 33 -4.14 8.55 -0.31
N PHE A 34 -4.95 7.57 -0.73
CA PHE A 34 -5.31 7.32 -2.12
C PHE A 34 -6.81 7.16 -2.35
N GLY A 35 -7.66 7.23 -1.32
CA GLY A 35 -9.09 6.88 -1.39
C GLY A 35 -9.83 7.47 -2.59
N ASP A 36 -9.66 8.77 -2.83
CA ASP A 36 -10.33 9.50 -3.93
C ASP A 36 -9.73 9.23 -5.31
N ARG A 37 -8.64 8.46 -5.39
CA ARG A 37 -7.92 8.21 -6.64
C ARG A 37 -8.39 6.93 -7.30
N ASP A 38 -8.44 6.96 -8.62
CA ASP A 38 -8.50 5.77 -9.45
C ASP A 38 -7.13 5.10 -9.53
N PHE A 39 -7.08 3.77 -9.49
CA PHE A 39 -5.84 3.00 -9.70
C PHE A 39 -5.09 3.45 -10.97
N GLY A 40 -5.80 3.67 -12.07
CA GLY A 40 -5.21 4.09 -13.34
C GLY A 40 -4.59 5.50 -13.35
N ARG A 41 -4.76 6.29 -12.29
CA ARG A 41 -4.22 7.66 -12.14
C ARG A 41 -3.07 7.77 -11.14
N ILE A 42 -2.83 6.72 -10.36
CA ILE A 42 -1.70 6.65 -9.44
C ILE A 42 -0.43 6.34 -10.27
N ARG A 43 0.69 6.96 -9.91
CA ARG A 43 1.98 6.86 -10.60
C ARG A 43 3.11 6.64 -9.59
N HIS A 44 4.30 6.27 -10.07
CA HIS A 44 5.49 6.09 -9.23
C HIS A 44 5.78 7.27 -8.29
N ARG A 45 5.65 8.51 -8.79
CA ARG A 45 5.80 9.72 -7.94
C ARG A 45 4.87 9.76 -6.72
N ASP A 46 3.70 9.15 -6.83
CA ASP A 46 2.74 9.09 -5.73
C ASP A 46 3.16 8.04 -4.69
N PHE A 47 3.80 6.95 -5.14
CA PHE A 47 4.43 5.95 -4.27
C PHE A 47 5.65 6.54 -3.55
N ASP A 48 6.50 7.28 -4.26
CA ASP A 48 7.65 7.97 -3.67
C ASP A 48 7.19 8.96 -2.59
N ARG A 49 6.18 9.78 -2.90
CA ARG A 49 5.59 10.71 -1.92
C ARG A 49 5.02 9.98 -0.71
N TYR A 50 4.35 8.84 -0.91
CA TYR A 50 3.81 8.05 0.20
C TYR A 50 4.93 7.50 1.10
N LEU A 51 6.02 7.01 0.50
CA LEU A 51 7.22 6.56 1.20
C LEU A 51 7.90 7.69 1.98
N GLU A 52 8.03 8.88 1.38
CA GLU A 52 8.58 10.07 2.04
C GLU A 52 7.75 10.47 3.27
N VAL A 53 6.42 10.53 3.14
CA VAL A 53 5.53 10.88 4.25
C VAL A 53 5.60 9.84 5.37
N ALA A 54 5.57 8.55 5.02
CA ALA A 54 5.68 7.47 6.00
C ALA A 54 7.00 7.54 6.79
N THR A 55 8.10 7.92 6.14
CA THR A 55 9.43 7.99 6.75
C THR A 55 9.72 9.28 7.49
N ALA A 56 9.03 10.38 7.16
CA ALA A 56 9.15 11.68 7.82
C ALA A 56 8.28 11.83 9.08
N GLY A 57 7.27 10.98 9.27
CA GLY A 57 6.37 11.05 10.43
C GLY A 57 7.06 10.71 11.76
N PRO A 58 6.55 11.21 12.90
CA PRO A 58 7.04 10.79 14.21
C PRO A 58 6.87 9.27 14.36
N ARG A 59 7.90 8.59 14.90
CA ARG A 59 7.92 7.13 15.16
C ARG A 59 6.83 6.67 16.16
N SER A 60 5.90 7.53 16.54
CA SER A 60 4.81 7.30 17.51
C SER A 60 3.57 6.65 16.90
N GLN A 61 3.47 6.53 15.57
CA GLN A 61 2.57 5.52 15.01
C GLN A 61 3.20 4.17 15.32
N SER A 62 2.53 3.38 16.16
CA SER A 62 2.87 1.99 16.44
C SER A 62 2.77 1.19 15.15
N TRP A 63 3.76 1.31 14.29
CA TRP A 63 3.96 0.42 13.15
C TRP A 63 4.19 -0.95 13.77
N THR A 64 3.19 -1.80 13.67
CA THR A 64 3.04 -2.99 14.50
C THR A 64 4.31 -3.84 14.46
N PHE A 65 5.03 -3.88 13.32
CA PHE A 65 6.44 -4.28 13.19
C PHE A 65 7.08 -3.71 11.90
N GLY A 66 8.37 -3.35 11.94
CA GLY A 66 9.17 -2.88 10.78
C GLY A 66 9.55 -1.40 10.82
N SER A 67 10.50 -0.98 9.97
CA SER A 67 10.78 0.44 9.73
C SER A 67 9.65 1.09 8.92
N PRO A 68 9.45 2.42 9.02
CA PRO A 68 8.42 3.10 8.23
C PRO A 68 8.54 2.86 6.72
N SER A 69 9.76 2.71 6.20
CA SER A 69 10.01 2.36 4.80
C SER A 69 9.49 0.97 4.44
N GLU A 70 9.68 -0.01 5.33
CA GLU A 70 9.20 -1.37 5.14
C GLU A 70 7.67 -1.42 5.12
N VAL A 71 7.03 -0.67 6.02
CA VAL A 71 5.56 -0.61 6.02
C VAL A 71 5.03 0.12 4.78
N ALA A 72 5.65 1.22 4.36
CA ALA A 72 5.23 1.91 3.15
C ALA A 72 5.31 1.02 1.90
N CYS A 73 6.39 0.24 1.77
CA CYS A 73 6.52 -0.73 0.68
C CYS A 73 5.46 -1.83 0.76
N TYR A 74 5.17 -2.33 1.96
CA TYR A 74 4.11 -3.31 2.16
C TYR A 74 2.73 -2.76 1.79
N ASP A 75 2.40 -1.54 2.20
CA ASP A 75 1.15 -0.88 1.84
C ASP A 75 1.01 -0.73 0.33
N ILE A 76 2.08 -0.31 -0.36
CA ILE A 76 2.07 -0.18 -1.83
C ILE A 76 1.91 -1.54 -2.51
N TYR A 77 2.50 -2.60 -1.98
CA TYR A 77 2.25 -3.97 -2.44
C TYR A 77 0.76 -4.34 -2.30
N ILE A 78 0.17 -4.09 -1.13
CA ILE A 78 -1.26 -4.35 -0.86
C ILE A 78 -2.16 -3.55 -1.81
N LEU A 79 -1.83 -2.28 -2.07
CA LEU A 79 -2.52 -1.45 -3.05
C LEU A 79 -2.52 -2.10 -4.44
N GLY A 80 -1.40 -2.68 -4.85
CA GLY A 80 -1.31 -3.46 -6.08
C GLY A 80 -2.23 -4.70 -6.06
N THR A 81 -2.21 -5.48 -4.97
CA THR A 81 -3.08 -6.66 -4.83
C THR A 81 -4.56 -6.30 -4.91
N PHE A 82 -4.95 -5.19 -4.29
CA PHE A 82 -6.30 -4.67 -4.36
C PHE A 82 -6.70 -4.26 -5.78
N ALA A 83 -5.78 -3.68 -6.53
CA ALA A 83 -5.99 -3.36 -7.93
C ALA A 83 -6.22 -4.61 -8.79
N LEU A 84 -5.51 -5.72 -8.52
CA LEU A 84 -5.77 -7.01 -9.18
C LEU A 84 -7.19 -7.49 -8.94
N TRP A 85 -7.70 -7.41 -7.70
CA TRP A 85 -9.09 -7.79 -7.39
C TRP A 85 -10.12 -6.96 -8.16
N LYS A 86 -9.76 -5.73 -8.54
CA LYS A 86 -10.59 -4.84 -9.38
C LYS A 86 -10.29 -4.97 -10.88
N GLY A 87 -9.52 -5.98 -11.30
CA GLY A 87 -9.19 -6.23 -12.70
C GLY A 87 -8.25 -5.19 -13.30
N GLN A 88 -7.26 -4.71 -12.54
CA GLN A 88 -6.24 -3.75 -12.99
C GLN A 88 -4.81 -4.37 -12.97
N PRO A 89 -4.52 -5.40 -13.79
CA PRO A 89 -3.22 -6.06 -13.81
C PRO A 89 -2.05 -5.15 -14.23
N ALA A 90 -2.31 -4.18 -15.10
CA ALA A 90 -1.30 -3.19 -15.50
C ALA A 90 -0.83 -2.31 -14.33
N PHE A 91 -1.73 -2.02 -13.38
CA PHE A 91 -1.36 -1.28 -12.17
C PHE A 91 -0.51 -2.13 -11.23
N PHE A 92 -0.83 -3.42 -11.08
CA PHE A 92 -0.01 -4.34 -10.30
C PHE A 92 1.41 -4.45 -10.85
N ALA A 93 1.57 -4.57 -12.16
CA ALA A 93 2.90 -4.57 -12.80
C ALA A 93 3.68 -3.27 -12.53
N GLN A 94 2.99 -2.12 -12.53
CA GLN A 94 3.61 -0.84 -12.16
C GLN A 94 4.07 -0.81 -10.69
N VAL A 95 3.29 -1.39 -9.78
CA VAL A 95 3.64 -1.54 -8.37
C VAL A 95 4.86 -2.46 -8.20
N GLU A 96 4.89 -3.60 -8.89
CA GLU A 96 6.04 -4.51 -8.85
C GLU A 96 7.32 -3.87 -9.38
N ASP A 97 7.22 -3.10 -10.46
CA ASP A 97 8.35 -2.35 -11.01
C ASP A 97 8.88 -1.32 -10.02
N TRP A 98 8.00 -0.56 -9.36
CA TRP A 98 8.39 0.39 -8.32
C TRP A 98 9.00 -0.30 -7.11
N LEU A 99 8.47 -1.46 -6.68
CA LEU A 99 8.97 -2.16 -5.49
C LEU A 99 10.34 -2.80 -5.71
N ARG A 100 10.71 -3.17 -6.94
CA ARG A 100 11.95 -3.89 -7.27
C ARG A 100 13.20 -3.25 -6.65
N PRO A 101 13.48 -1.94 -6.80
CA PRO A 101 14.64 -1.31 -6.14
C PRO A 101 14.51 -1.17 -4.62
N HIS A 102 13.30 -1.27 -4.05
CA HIS A 102 13.04 -1.08 -2.61
C HIS A 102 13.05 -2.41 -1.84
N MET A 103 12.66 -3.52 -2.45
CA MET A 103 12.63 -4.84 -1.81
C MET A 103 14.03 -5.36 -1.43
N HIS A 104 15.07 -4.98 -2.18
CA HIS A 104 16.46 -5.28 -1.82
C HIS A 104 16.88 -4.66 -0.49
N LYS A 105 16.21 -3.60 0.00
CA LYS A 105 16.51 -2.99 1.31
C LYS A 105 15.78 -3.67 2.47
N ILE A 106 14.70 -4.40 2.19
CA ILE A 106 13.86 -5.08 3.19
C ILE A 106 14.37 -6.50 3.46
N ALA A 107 14.80 -7.21 2.41
CA ALA A 107 15.28 -8.59 2.53
C ALA A 107 16.71 -8.72 3.13
N SER A 108 17.44 -7.62 3.29
CA SER A 108 18.84 -7.63 3.75
C SER A 108 19.04 -7.32 5.24
N ARG A 109 17.97 -7.25 6.03
CA ARG A 109 18.09 -7.11 7.49
C ARG A 109 18.14 -8.48 8.17
N PRO A 110 19.20 -8.81 8.95
CA PRO A 110 19.21 -10.04 9.73
C PRO A 110 18.12 -9.96 10.81
N SER A 111 17.34 -11.04 10.90
CA SER A 111 16.33 -11.29 11.92
C SER A 111 16.87 -11.23 13.33
#